data_AF-A0A935D0A3-F1
#
_entry.id   AF-A0A935D0A3-F1
#
_cell.length_a   1.000
_cell.length_b   1.000
_cell.length_c   1.000
_cell.angle_alpha   90.00
_cell.angle_beta   90.00
_cell.angle_gamma   90.00
#
_symmetry.space_group_name_H-M   'P 1'
#
loop_
_entity.id
_entity.type
_entity.pdbx_description
1 polymer ?
#
loop_
_entity_poly.entity_id
_entity_poly.type
_entity_poly.pdbx_seq_one_letter_code
_entity_poly.pdbx_strand_id
1 'polypeptide(L)'
;MANHNLTKSQLIINALEHMDVGMLDILLDDEKTYQCATKEVFLKKLSKLFKNFQQENDTFFVARPGKCKSDECTNKGCSGYAFVGNKTDNYMSLVFEQVGDEYIDICNCNDFVADEYELEIEGTYRHRGLFLKDDELADFVPSVDYLITSQKCQYAYEEIIQFGNQLMNKEMYTDWVAKHFYLYDSLGNIFSIPAAYKNFADAYILFNRFTETLKHEDQANEALIALQHINSSNEAELLPWLLKHEALKKNSWAWKWNMRTSK
;
A
#
# COMPACT_ATOMS: atom_id res chain seq x y z
N MET A 1 -30.54 -23.69 -28.24
CA MET A 1 -29.43 -22.78 -27.92
C MET A 1 -29.76 -22.16 -26.58
N ALA A 2 -29.10 -22.56 -25.50
CA ALA A 2 -29.36 -21.96 -24.19
C ALA A 2 -28.79 -20.54 -24.20
N ASN A 3 -29.64 -19.53 -24.08
CA ASN A 3 -29.23 -18.19 -23.69
C ASN A 3 -28.69 -18.30 -22.26
N HIS A 4 -27.38 -18.48 -22.11
CA HIS A 4 -26.75 -18.32 -20.81
C HIS A 4 -26.67 -16.82 -20.52
N ASN A 5 -27.77 -16.23 -20.05
CA ASN A 5 -27.69 -14.96 -19.35
C ASN A 5 -26.83 -15.21 -18.11
N LEU A 6 -25.73 -14.47 -18.00
CA LEU A 6 -24.88 -14.50 -16.82
C LEU A 6 -25.71 -14.08 -15.60
N THR A 7 -25.54 -14.79 -14.49
CA THR A 7 -26.11 -14.39 -13.20
C THR A 7 -25.45 -13.10 -12.71
N LYS A 8 -26.11 -12.37 -11.81
CA LYS A 8 -25.54 -11.17 -11.17
C LYS A 8 -24.16 -11.46 -10.56
N SER A 9 -24.03 -12.58 -9.86
CA SER A 9 -22.77 -13.03 -9.27
C SER A 9 -21.68 -13.26 -10.32
N GLN A 10 -21.99 -13.89 -11.45
CA GLN A 10 -21.03 -14.05 -12.55
C GLN A 10 -20.66 -12.71 -13.20
N LEU A 11 -21.59 -11.77 -13.31
CA LEU A 11 -21.31 -10.43 -13.80
C LEU A 11 -20.37 -9.66 -12.87
N ILE A 12 -20.51 -9.81 -11.54
CA ILE A 12 -19.61 -9.20 -10.56
C ILE A 12 -18.19 -9.77 -10.71
N ILE A 13 -18.05 -11.10 -10.82
CA ILE A 13 -16.73 -11.72 -11.03
C ILE A 13 -16.11 -11.25 -12.35
N ASN A 14 -16.88 -11.22 -13.45
CA ASN A 14 -16.40 -10.71 -14.73
C ASN A 14 -15.97 -9.23 -14.63
N ALA A 15 -16.74 -8.39 -13.92
CA ALA A 15 -16.38 -6.99 -13.73
C ALA A 15 -15.08 -6.85 -12.93
N LEU A 16 -14.87 -7.66 -11.89
CA LEU A 16 -13.61 -7.72 -11.16
C LEU A 16 -12.46 -8.15 -12.06
N GLU A 17 -12.62 -9.22 -12.85
CA GLU A 17 -11.59 -9.70 -13.79
C GLU A 17 -11.17 -8.64 -14.82
N HIS A 18 -12.10 -7.78 -15.24
CA HIS A 18 -11.84 -6.71 -16.22
C HIS A 18 -11.53 -5.35 -15.57
N MET A 19 -11.36 -5.31 -14.24
CA MET A 19 -11.12 -4.07 -13.49
C MET A 19 -12.21 -2.99 -13.72
N ASP A 20 -13.45 -3.40 -13.99
CA ASP A 20 -14.56 -2.53 -14.39
C ASP A 20 -15.35 -2.05 -13.17
N VAL A 21 -14.85 -0.98 -12.55
CA VAL A 21 -15.51 -0.34 -11.40
C VAL A 21 -16.88 0.25 -11.78
N GLY A 22 -17.08 0.67 -13.03
CA GLY A 22 -18.36 1.22 -13.48
C GLY A 22 -19.45 0.15 -13.51
N MET A 23 -19.11 -1.05 -13.99
CA MET A 23 -20.02 -2.20 -13.93
C MET A 23 -20.29 -2.62 -12.48
N LEU A 24 -19.27 -2.61 -11.61
CA LEU A 24 -19.47 -2.91 -10.18
C LEU A 24 -20.40 -1.90 -9.50
N ASP A 25 -20.32 -0.61 -9.84
CA ASP A 25 -21.22 0.42 -9.31
C ASP A 25 -22.70 0.16 -9.63
N ILE A 26 -22.97 -0.39 -10.82
CA ILE A 26 -24.33 -0.79 -11.26
C ILE A 26 -24.79 -2.08 -10.56
N LEU A 27 -23.88 -3.04 -10.36
CA LEU A 27 -24.23 -4.36 -9.84
C LEU A 27 -24.34 -4.38 -8.32
N LEU A 28 -23.57 -3.58 -7.61
CA LEU A 28 -23.56 -3.56 -6.14
C LEU A 28 -24.67 -2.65 -5.58
N ASP A 29 -25.32 -3.14 -4.54
CA ASP A 29 -26.40 -2.45 -3.82
C ASP A 29 -25.85 -1.27 -2.99
N ASP A 30 -26.48 -0.09 -3.13
CA ASP A 30 -26.15 1.15 -2.41
C ASP A 30 -26.50 1.09 -0.92
N GLU A 31 -27.50 0.29 -0.55
CA GLU A 31 -27.98 0.18 0.84
C GLU A 31 -27.15 -0.79 1.68
N LYS A 32 -26.14 -1.44 1.08
CA LYS A 32 -25.24 -2.39 1.75
C LYS A 32 -23.86 -1.79 1.96
N THR A 33 -23.16 -2.36 2.95
CA THR A 33 -21.73 -2.15 3.13
C THR A 33 -20.94 -3.27 2.48
N TYR A 34 -19.73 -2.96 2.03
CA TYR A 34 -18.75 -3.92 1.54
C TYR A 34 -17.46 -3.75 2.33
N GLN A 35 -17.04 -4.80 3.03
CA GLN A 35 -15.96 -4.73 4.01
C GLN A 35 -16.18 -3.62 5.05
N CYS A 36 -17.40 -3.53 5.58
CA CYS A 36 -17.83 -2.52 6.56
C CYS A 36 -17.76 -1.05 6.09
N ALA A 37 -17.47 -0.78 4.81
CA ALA A 37 -17.52 0.56 4.23
C ALA A 37 -18.72 0.73 3.29
N THR A 38 -19.12 1.97 3.02
CA THR A 38 -20.14 2.24 1.99
C THR A 38 -19.66 1.77 0.61
N LYS A 39 -20.61 1.49 -0.30
CA LYS A 39 -20.28 1.12 -1.69
C LYS A 39 -19.30 2.11 -2.33
N GLU A 40 -19.56 3.41 -2.17
CA GLU A 40 -18.70 4.47 -2.73
C GLU A 40 -17.24 4.36 -2.26
N VAL A 41 -17.04 4.21 -0.95
CA VAL A 41 -15.69 4.10 -0.36
C VAL A 41 -15.00 2.82 -0.81
N PHE A 42 -15.71 1.69 -0.79
CA PHE A 42 -15.20 0.41 -1.25
C PHE A 42 -14.75 0.47 -2.72
N LEU A 43 -15.60 0.98 -3.63
CA LEU A 43 -15.29 1.11 -5.05
C LEU A 43 -14.15 2.09 -5.31
N LYS A 44 -14.04 3.18 -4.53
CA LYS A 44 -12.92 4.11 -4.61
C LYS A 44 -11.59 3.43 -4.26
N LYS A 45 -11.56 2.57 -3.23
CA LYS A 45 -10.38 1.78 -2.88
C LYS A 45 -10.02 0.76 -3.93
N LEU A 46 -11.02 0.06 -4.44
CA LEU A 46 -10.85 -0.94 -5.47
C LEU A 46 -10.32 -0.29 -6.77
N SER A 47 -10.86 0.87 -7.16
CA SER A 47 -10.36 1.66 -8.29
C SER A 47 -8.90 2.06 -8.14
N LYS A 48 -8.47 2.47 -6.94
CA LYS A 48 -7.06 2.77 -6.66
C LYS A 48 -6.19 1.52 -6.80
N LEU A 49 -6.67 0.38 -6.29
CA LEU A 49 -5.96 -0.90 -6.40
C LEU A 49 -5.80 -1.32 -7.87
N PHE A 50 -6.86 -1.25 -8.67
CA PHE A 50 -6.82 -1.54 -10.11
C PHE A 50 -5.84 -0.65 -10.86
N LYS A 51 -5.78 0.65 -10.53
CA LYS A 51 -4.79 1.56 -11.13
C LYS A 51 -3.36 1.13 -10.82
N ASN A 52 -3.07 0.60 -9.63
CA ASN A 52 -1.73 0.11 -9.31
C ASN A 52 -1.37 -1.11 -10.17
N PHE A 53 -2.29 -2.07 -10.34
CA PHE A 53 -2.09 -3.21 -11.24
C PHE A 53 -1.86 -2.77 -12.69
N GLN A 54 -2.65 -1.81 -13.18
CA GLN A 54 -2.48 -1.24 -14.51
C GLN A 54 -1.13 -0.52 -14.69
N GLN A 55 -0.65 0.17 -13.65
CA GLN A 55 0.70 0.78 -13.65
C GLN A 55 1.82 -0.26 -13.70
N GLU A 56 1.57 -1.48 -13.19
CA GLU A 56 2.47 -2.63 -13.30
C GLU A 56 2.28 -3.43 -14.60
N ASN A 57 1.43 -2.95 -15.52
CA ASN A 57 1.09 -3.49 -16.84
C ASN A 57 0.09 -4.66 -16.85
N ASP A 58 -0.58 -4.97 -15.73
CA ASP A 58 -1.70 -5.91 -15.74
C ASP A 58 -2.93 -5.27 -16.39
N THR A 59 -3.57 -5.99 -17.30
CA THR A 59 -4.72 -5.50 -18.09
C THR A 59 -6.03 -6.18 -17.72
N PHE A 60 -5.96 -7.36 -17.12
CA PHE A 60 -7.09 -8.12 -16.59
C PHE A 60 -6.58 -9.08 -15.52
N PHE A 61 -7.48 -9.64 -14.74
CA PHE A 61 -7.19 -10.72 -13.80
C PHE A 61 -7.72 -12.06 -14.30
N VAL A 62 -7.04 -13.12 -13.90
CA VAL A 62 -7.57 -14.48 -13.96
C VAL A 62 -8.11 -14.82 -12.57
N ALA A 63 -9.41 -15.05 -12.45
CA ALA A 63 -10.01 -15.46 -11.19
C ALA A 63 -9.65 -16.92 -10.86
N ARG A 64 -9.05 -17.13 -9.68
CA ARG A 64 -8.72 -18.44 -9.12
C ARG A 64 -9.62 -18.72 -7.93
N PRO A 65 -10.57 -19.66 -8.02
CA PRO A 65 -11.47 -19.96 -6.92
C PRO A 65 -10.70 -20.53 -5.73
N GLY A 66 -11.26 -20.34 -4.54
CA GLY A 66 -10.69 -20.80 -3.30
C GLY A 66 -11.49 -20.33 -2.09
N LYS A 67 -10.83 -20.27 -0.94
CA LYS A 67 -11.47 -19.88 0.32
C LYS A 67 -10.50 -19.25 1.31
N CYS A 68 -11.05 -18.52 2.27
CA CYS A 68 -10.31 -18.07 3.44
C CYS A 68 -9.89 -19.27 4.33
N LYS A 69 -8.61 -19.33 4.70
CA LYS A 69 -8.08 -20.31 5.66
C LYS A 69 -7.67 -19.71 7.01
N SER A 70 -7.85 -18.41 7.22
CA SER A 70 -7.52 -17.77 8.49
C SER A 70 -8.24 -18.44 9.65
N ASP A 71 -7.53 -18.70 10.73
CA ASP A 71 -8.11 -19.19 11.98
C ASP A 71 -8.70 -18.05 12.83
N GLU A 72 -8.35 -16.80 12.53
CA GLU A 72 -8.70 -15.60 13.31
C GLU A 72 -9.75 -14.71 12.61
N CYS A 73 -9.97 -14.91 11.30
CA CYS A 73 -10.95 -14.15 10.52
C CYS A 73 -12.37 -14.72 10.68
N THR A 74 -13.36 -13.85 10.85
CA THR A 74 -14.79 -14.22 10.83
C THR A 74 -15.21 -14.86 9.51
N ASN A 75 -14.50 -14.56 8.43
CA ASN A 75 -14.76 -15.12 7.10
C ASN A 75 -14.11 -16.49 6.87
N LYS A 76 -13.65 -17.19 7.92
CA LYS A 76 -13.03 -18.51 7.80
C LYS A 76 -13.93 -19.46 7.03
N GLY A 77 -13.38 -20.06 5.97
CA GLY A 77 -14.11 -20.99 5.11
C GLY A 77 -15.04 -20.33 4.10
N CYS A 78 -15.24 -19.01 4.13
CA CYS A 78 -15.98 -18.31 3.08
C CYS A 78 -15.26 -18.47 1.74
N SER A 79 -16.05 -18.81 0.71
CA SER A 79 -15.58 -18.97 -0.65
C SER A 79 -15.26 -17.63 -1.29
N GLY A 80 -14.37 -17.66 -2.27
CA GLY A 80 -14.10 -16.48 -3.08
C GLY A 80 -13.07 -16.75 -4.15
N TYR A 81 -12.36 -15.69 -4.53
CA TYR A 81 -11.42 -15.72 -5.65
C TYR A 81 -10.15 -14.93 -5.31
N ALA A 82 -9.02 -15.48 -5.73
CA ALA A 82 -7.81 -14.69 -5.95
C ALA A 82 -7.82 -14.20 -7.40
N PHE A 83 -7.77 -12.88 -7.59
CA PHE A 83 -7.72 -12.22 -8.88
C PHE A 83 -6.25 -11.96 -9.23
N VAL A 84 -5.68 -12.82 -10.07
CA VAL A 84 -4.25 -12.84 -10.38
C VAL A 84 -3.97 -12.04 -11.66
N GLY A 85 -3.06 -11.07 -11.57
CA GLY A 85 -2.66 -10.20 -12.68
C GLY A 85 -2.04 -11.01 -13.83
N ASN A 86 -2.47 -10.72 -15.06
CA ASN A 86 -2.06 -11.48 -16.24
C ASN A 86 -0.59 -11.29 -16.67
N LYS A 87 0.14 -10.35 -16.07
CA LYS A 87 1.56 -10.06 -16.35
C LYS A 87 2.46 -10.24 -15.14
N THR A 88 2.02 -9.77 -13.97
CA THR A 88 2.90 -9.73 -12.79
C THR A 88 2.75 -10.95 -11.88
N ASP A 89 1.67 -11.72 -12.03
CA ASP A 89 1.20 -12.69 -11.05
C ASP A 89 0.96 -12.11 -9.64
N ASN A 90 1.00 -10.77 -9.47
CA ASN A 90 0.49 -10.13 -8.26
C ASN A 90 -1.02 -10.37 -8.20
N TYR A 91 -1.59 -10.41 -7.00
CA TYR A 91 -3.00 -10.74 -6.85
C TYR A 91 -3.66 -9.99 -5.71
N MET A 92 -4.96 -9.82 -5.80
CA MET A 92 -5.82 -9.48 -4.67
C MET A 92 -6.75 -10.66 -4.40
N SER A 93 -7.07 -10.94 -3.14
CA SER A 93 -8.03 -12.01 -2.80
C SER A 93 -9.25 -11.45 -2.11
N LEU A 94 -10.42 -11.80 -2.63
CA LEU A 94 -11.72 -11.40 -2.10
C LEU A 94 -12.53 -12.65 -1.73
N VAL A 95 -13.18 -12.61 -0.58
CA VAL A 95 -14.22 -13.56 -0.18
C VAL A 95 -15.58 -12.91 -0.28
N PHE A 96 -16.58 -13.74 -0.59
CA PHE A 96 -17.93 -13.29 -0.90
C PHE A 96 -18.87 -13.94 0.11
N GLU A 97 -19.54 -13.10 0.90
CA GLU A 97 -20.66 -13.58 1.70
C GLU A 97 -21.90 -13.61 0.81
N GLN A 98 -22.57 -14.75 0.77
CA GLN A 98 -23.67 -15.01 -0.16
C GLN A 98 -24.90 -15.53 0.57
N VAL A 99 -26.06 -14.94 0.26
CA VAL A 99 -27.38 -15.44 0.68
C VAL A 99 -28.20 -15.74 -0.57
N GLY A 100 -28.49 -17.02 -0.79
CA GLY A 100 -29.11 -17.46 -2.05
C GLY A 100 -28.20 -17.17 -3.24
N ASP A 101 -28.70 -16.43 -4.22
CA ASP A 101 -27.96 -16.06 -5.44
C ASP A 101 -27.33 -14.65 -5.37
N GLU A 102 -27.34 -14.00 -4.19
CA GLU A 102 -26.89 -12.63 -4.03
C GLU A 102 -25.67 -12.52 -3.10
N TYR A 103 -24.65 -11.78 -3.56
CA TYR A 103 -23.54 -11.35 -2.70
C TYR A 103 -24.00 -10.21 -1.79
N ILE A 104 -23.92 -10.44 -0.48
CA ILE A 104 -24.32 -9.47 0.55
C ILE A 104 -23.13 -8.70 1.13
N ASP A 105 -21.92 -9.26 1.04
CA ASP A 105 -20.66 -8.59 1.38
C ASP A 105 -19.51 -9.13 0.51
N ILE A 106 -18.50 -8.29 0.28
CA ILE A 106 -17.26 -8.60 -0.42
C ILE A 106 -16.11 -8.08 0.43
N CYS A 107 -15.26 -8.98 0.91
CA CYS A 107 -14.19 -8.66 1.84
C CYS A 107 -12.82 -9.09 1.30
N ASN A 108 -11.79 -8.29 1.55
CA ASN A 108 -10.39 -8.70 1.37
C ASN A 108 -10.05 -9.87 2.29
N CYS A 109 -9.28 -10.82 1.78
CA CYS A 109 -8.77 -11.94 2.55
C CYS A 109 -7.25 -12.02 2.39
N ASN A 110 -6.51 -11.83 3.49
CA ASN A 110 -5.05 -11.93 3.50
C ASN A 110 -4.57 -13.40 3.58
N ASP A 111 -5.36 -14.29 4.17
CA ASP A 111 -5.05 -15.71 4.35
C ASP A 111 -5.85 -16.59 3.37
N PHE A 112 -5.97 -16.12 2.12
CA PHE A 112 -6.72 -16.83 1.08
C PHE A 112 -5.88 -17.95 0.47
N VAL A 113 -6.52 -19.10 0.22
CA VAL A 113 -5.90 -20.21 -0.52
C VAL A 113 -6.75 -20.54 -1.73
N ALA A 114 -6.14 -20.47 -2.91
CA ALA A 114 -6.74 -20.94 -4.16
C ALA A 114 -6.69 -22.47 -4.25
N ASP A 115 -7.69 -23.08 -4.87
CA ASP A 115 -7.85 -24.53 -4.90
C ASP A 115 -6.81 -25.22 -5.79
N GLU A 116 -6.51 -24.65 -6.97
CA GLU A 116 -5.65 -25.25 -8.00
C GLU A 116 -4.54 -24.28 -8.48
N TYR A 117 -4.20 -23.27 -7.68
CA TYR A 117 -3.18 -22.28 -8.04
C TYR A 117 -2.33 -21.89 -6.83
N GLU A 118 -1.01 -21.91 -7.00
CA GLU A 118 -0.05 -21.52 -5.96
C GLU A 118 0.12 -19.99 -5.93
N LEU A 119 -0.49 -19.35 -4.92
CA LEU A 119 -0.54 -17.89 -4.78
C LEU A 119 0.72 -17.28 -4.16
N GLU A 120 1.44 -18.02 -3.32
CA GLU A 120 2.65 -17.54 -2.67
C GLU A 120 3.85 -18.34 -3.16
N ILE A 121 4.92 -17.64 -3.51
CA ILE A 121 6.22 -18.25 -3.83
C ILE A 121 7.19 -17.79 -2.74
N GLU A 122 7.95 -18.72 -2.17
CA GLU A 122 8.90 -18.43 -1.10
C GLU A 122 9.82 -17.26 -1.48
N GLY A 123 9.93 -16.27 -0.59
CA GLY A 123 10.74 -15.08 -0.80
C GLY A 123 10.05 -13.94 -1.57
N THR A 124 8.84 -14.15 -2.09
CA THR A 124 8.10 -13.12 -2.83
C THR A 124 6.87 -12.65 -2.06
N TYR A 125 6.49 -11.39 -2.24
CA TYR A 125 5.23 -10.85 -1.73
C TYR A 125 4.36 -10.36 -2.89
N ARG A 126 3.42 -11.20 -3.30
CA ARG A 126 2.57 -10.97 -4.48
C ARG A 126 1.19 -10.41 -4.14
N HIS A 127 0.75 -10.57 -2.90
CA HIS A 127 -0.55 -10.07 -2.48
C HIS A 127 -0.61 -8.53 -2.47
N ARG A 128 -1.71 -7.98 -2.98
CA ARG A 128 -2.05 -6.56 -3.03
C ARG A 128 -3.43 -6.39 -2.40
N GLY A 129 -3.46 -6.33 -1.08
CA GLY A 129 -4.71 -6.29 -0.32
C GLY A 129 -5.48 -4.97 -0.46
N LEU A 130 -6.81 -5.07 -0.38
CA LEU A 130 -7.74 -3.94 -0.31
C LEU A 130 -7.94 -3.54 1.16
N PHE A 131 -7.13 -2.59 1.63
CA PHE A 131 -7.16 -2.12 3.01
C PHE A 131 -8.00 -0.85 3.18
N LEU A 132 -8.97 -0.93 4.09
CA LEU A 132 -9.72 0.21 4.63
C LEU A 132 -9.12 0.65 5.96
N LYS A 133 -9.18 1.96 6.23
CA LYS A 133 -8.87 2.54 7.52
C LYS A 133 -10.16 2.70 8.34
N ASP A 134 -10.00 2.76 9.66
CA ASP A 134 -11.14 2.88 10.59
C ASP A 134 -11.99 4.12 10.29
N ASP A 135 -11.37 5.24 9.85
CA ASP A 135 -12.05 6.47 9.45
C ASP A 135 -12.73 6.41 8.07
N GLU A 136 -12.67 5.25 7.40
CA GLU A 136 -13.31 4.98 6.12
C GLU A 136 -14.48 3.99 6.25
N LEU A 137 -14.72 3.46 7.45
CA LEU A 137 -15.84 2.56 7.73
C LEU A 137 -17.15 3.35 7.81
N ALA A 138 -18.26 2.70 7.46
CA ALA A 138 -19.57 3.34 7.38
C ALA A 138 -20.09 3.82 8.75
N ASP A 139 -19.67 3.17 9.83
CA ASP A 139 -20.06 3.47 11.21
C ASP A 139 -19.08 4.42 11.93
N PHE A 140 -18.07 4.94 11.22
CA PHE A 140 -17.13 5.87 11.80
C PHE A 140 -17.79 7.19 12.20
N VAL A 141 -17.65 7.57 13.46
CA VAL A 141 -18.12 8.86 14.00
C VAL A 141 -16.91 9.69 14.44
N PRO A 142 -16.58 10.80 13.75
CA PRO A 142 -15.41 11.60 14.09
C PRO A 142 -15.59 12.33 15.42
N SER A 143 -14.57 12.25 16.28
CA SER A 143 -14.50 13.07 17.49
C SER A 143 -14.03 14.50 17.17
N VAL A 144 -14.23 15.43 18.12
CA VAL A 144 -13.71 16.80 17.99
C VAL A 144 -12.18 16.80 17.86
N ASP A 145 -11.48 15.99 18.65
CA ASP A 145 -10.02 15.86 18.58
C ASP A 145 -9.56 15.29 17.24
N TYR A 146 -10.33 14.34 16.68
CA TYR A 146 -10.08 13.82 15.34
C TYR A 146 -10.16 14.92 14.29
N LEU A 147 -11.19 15.77 14.35
CA LEU A 147 -11.38 16.87 13.40
C LEU A 147 -10.29 17.93 13.53
N ILE A 148 -9.92 18.30 14.75
CA ILE A 148 -8.83 19.26 15.01
C ILE A 148 -7.50 18.71 14.47
N THR A 149 -7.20 17.44 14.73
CA THR A 149 -5.97 16.80 14.24
C THR A 149 -5.98 16.68 12.72
N SER A 150 -7.11 16.31 12.12
CA SER A 150 -7.30 16.28 10.66
C SER A 150 -6.95 17.62 10.03
N GLN A 151 -7.49 18.71 10.58
CA GLN A 151 -7.26 20.05 10.08
C GLN A 151 -5.78 20.48 10.21
N LYS A 152 -5.12 20.13 11.32
CA LYS A 152 -3.69 20.38 11.52
C LYS A 152 -2.84 19.62 10.50
N CYS A 153 -3.12 18.33 10.29
CA CYS A 153 -2.47 17.50 9.29
C CYS A 153 -2.66 18.09 7.89
N GLN A 154 -3.88 18.50 7.54
CA GLN A 154 -4.17 19.12 6.26
C GLN A 154 -3.36 20.41 6.06
N TYR A 155 -3.34 21.32 7.04
CA TYR A 155 -2.55 22.56 6.94
C TYR A 155 -1.05 22.30 6.82
N ALA A 156 -0.50 21.34 7.57
CA ALA A 156 0.90 20.95 7.47
C ALA A 156 1.23 20.36 6.09
N TYR A 157 0.31 19.58 5.51
CA TYR A 157 0.46 19.02 4.17
C TYR A 157 0.33 20.09 3.06
N GLU A 158 -0.59 21.03 3.19
CA GLU A 158 -0.74 22.14 2.25
C GLU A 158 0.50 23.05 2.25
N GLU A 159 1.10 23.30 3.42
CA GLU A 159 2.36 24.03 3.55
C GLU A 159 3.47 23.38 2.69
N ILE A 160 3.61 22.05 2.74
CA ILE A 160 4.67 21.36 1.98
C ILE A 160 4.36 21.24 0.49
N ILE A 161 3.09 21.11 0.09
CA ILE A 161 2.71 21.15 -1.33
C ILE A 161 3.01 22.52 -1.95
N GLN A 162 2.77 23.61 -1.21
CA GLN A 162 3.08 24.95 -1.71
C GLN A 162 4.57 25.12 -2.01
N PHE A 163 5.45 24.48 -1.22
CA PHE A 163 6.88 24.41 -1.52
C PHE A 163 7.21 23.54 -2.73
N GLY A 164 6.41 22.52 -3.03
CA GLY A 164 6.59 21.65 -4.20
C GLY A 164 6.42 22.35 -5.56
N ASN A 165 5.81 23.54 -5.58
CA ASN A 165 5.80 24.42 -6.76
C ASN A 165 7.14 25.15 -6.97
N GLN A 166 8.10 24.97 -6.06
CA GLN A 166 9.45 25.51 -6.10
C GLN A 166 10.47 24.37 -5.96
N LEU A 167 11.74 24.61 -6.31
CA LEU A 167 12.79 23.64 -6.05
C LEU A 167 13.03 23.55 -4.53
N MET A 168 12.62 22.44 -3.92
CA MET A 168 12.78 22.23 -2.49
C MET A 168 14.26 22.03 -2.14
N ASN A 169 14.75 22.81 -1.18
CA ASN A 169 16.13 22.70 -0.68
C ASN A 169 16.18 22.01 0.70
N LYS A 170 17.40 21.75 1.18
CA LYS A 170 17.66 21.02 2.44
C LYS A 170 17.11 21.72 3.68
N GLU A 171 17.26 23.04 3.75
CA GLU A 171 16.78 23.85 4.86
C GLU A 171 15.26 23.79 4.95
N MET A 172 14.56 23.93 3.82
CA MET A 172 13.10 23.92 3.75
C MET A 172 12.49 22.64 4.34
N TYR A 173 12.94 21.45 3.91
CA TYR A 173 12.37 20.22 4.43
C TYR A 173 12.84 19.90 5.86
N THR A 174 14.04 20.33 6.25
CA THR A 174 14.54 20.15 7.62
C THR A 174 13.74 20.98 8.61
N ASP A 175 13.48 22.25 8.27
CA ASP A 175 12.67 23.16 9.08
C ASP A 175 11.22 22.68 9.17
N TRP A 176 10.64 22.22 8.06
CA TRP A 176 9.28 21.68 8.06
C TRP A 176 9.17 20.40 8.93
N VAL A 177 10.16 19.50 8.87
CA VAL A 177 10.21 18.29 9.74
C VAL A 177 10.34 18.68 11.21
N ALA A 178 11.20 19.64 11.54
CA ALA A 178 11.36 20.12 12.90
C ALA A 178 10.08 20.78 13.44
N LYS A 179 9.45 21.62 12.62
CA LYS A 179 8.20 22.33 12.95
C LYS A 179 7.05 21.37 13.28
N HIS A 180 6.91 20.30 12.50
CA HIS A 180 5.78 19.38 12.60
C HIS A 180 6.05 18.09 13.38
N PHE A 181 7.21 18.00 14.06
CA PHE A 181 7.60 16.82 14.85
C PHE A 181 6.54 16.38 15.85
N TYR A 182 6.06 17.29 16.72
CA TYR A 182 5.07 16.93 17.74
C TYR A 182 3.70 16.56 17.17
N LEU A 183 3.33 17.13 16.01
CA LEU A 183 2.11 16.74 15.33
C LEU A 183 2.23 15.30 14.85
N TYR A 184 3.34 14.94 14.19
CA TYR A 184 3.57 13.58 13.73
C TYR A 184 3.68 12.57 14.88
N ASP A 185 4.44 12.91 15.93
CA ASP A 185 4.62 12.07 17.12
C ASP A 185 3.27 11.76 17.80
N SER A 186 2.36 12.73 17.82
CA SER A 186 1.01 12.56 18.38
C SER A 186 0.11 11.60 17.58
N LEU A 187 0.45 11.26 16.33
CA LEU A 187 -0.34 10.32 15.51
C LEU A 187 -0.13 8.86 15.94
N GLY A 188 0.89 8.59 16.77
CA GLY A 188 1.16 7.27 17.32
C GLY A 188 1.65 6.27 16.27
N ASN A 189 1.05 5.08 16.25
CA ASN A 189 1.53 3.97 15.42
C ASN A 189 1.26 4.22 13.92
N ILE A 190 2.31 4.17 13.10
CA ILE A 190 2.25 4.30 11.63
C ILE A 190 1.22 3.38 10.96
N PHE A 191 0.98 2.18 11.52
CA PHE A 191 0.01 1.23 10.96
C PHE A 191 -1.45 1.63 11.22
N SER A 192 -1.69 2.44 12.25
CA SER A 192 -3.02 2.86 12.73
C SER A 192 -3.37 4.29 12.33
N ILE A 193 -2.55 4.96 11.51
CA ILE A 193 -2.82 6.33 11.07
C ILE A 193 -4.12 6.35 10.21
N PRO A 194 -5.12 7.18 10.57
CA PRO A 194 -6.33 7.40 9.78
C PRO A 194 -6.02 7.86 8.34
N ALA A 195 -6.88 7.49 7.40
CA ALA A 195 -6.78 7.89 6.01
C ALA A 195 -6.72 9.41 5.84
N ALA A 196 -7.48 10.16 6.65
CA ALA A 196 -7.47 11.63 6.62
C ALA A 196 -6.10 12.25 6.93
N TYR A 197 -5.24 11.57 7.70
CA TYR A 197 -3.94 12.10 8.11
C TYR A 197 -2.81 11.63 7.20
N LYS A 198 -3.10 10.67 6.31
CA LYS A 198 -2.10 9.89 5.60
C LYS A 198 -1.16 10.74 4.73
N ASN A 199 -1.69 11.75 4.05
CA ASN A 199 -0.89 12.62 3.19
C ASN A 199 0.21 13.36 3.98
N PHE A 200 -0.16 13.92 5.14
CA PHE A 200 0.79 14.54 6.05
C PHE A 200 1.80 13.52 6.59
N ALA A 201 1.31 12.38 7.08
CA ALA A 201 2.18 11.36 7.67
C ALA A 201 3.19 10.80 6.66
N ASP A 202 2.76 10.47 5.44
CA ASP A 202 3.61 9.96 4.37
C ASP A 202 4.66 11.02 3.96
N ALA A 203 4.25 12.29 3.82
CA ALA A 203 5.18 13.40 3.56
C ALA A 203 6.19 13.56 4.69
N TYR A 204 5.74 13.51 5.95
CA TYR A 204 6.61 13.62 7.11
C TYR A 204 7.66 12.52 7.16
N ILE A 205 7.23 11.27 6.98
CA ILE A 205 8.13 10.12 6.93
C ILE A 205 9.17 10.31 5.83
N LEU A 206 8.76 10.77 4.64
CA LEU A 206 9.68 10.99 3.52
C LEU A 206 10.72 12.08 3.83
N PHE A 207 10.30 13.25 4.28
CA PHE A 207 11.22 14.35 4.56
C PHE A 207 12.08 14.10 5.79
N ASN A 208 11.54 13.43 6.81
CA ASN A 208 12.31 13.02 7.96
C ASN A 208 13.41 12.04 7.54
N ARG A 209 13.13 11.10 6.61
CA ARG A 209 14.19 10.23 6.04
C ARG A 209 15.29 11.03 5.36
N PHE A 210 14.96 12.05 4.57
CA PHE A 210 15.99 12.90 3.97
C PHE A 210 16.80 13.66 5.03
N THR A 211 16.13 14.22 6.03
CA THR A 211 16.76 14.92 7.16
C THR A 211 17.72 13.99 7.92
N GLU A 212 17.31 12.75 8.21
CA GLU A 212 18.17 11.77 8.87
C GLU A 212 19.39 11.40 8.00
N THR A 213 19.23 11.31 6.67
CA THR A 213 20.36 11.03 5.77
C THR A 213 21.38 12.17 5.69
N LEU A 214 20.95 13.43 5.87
CA LEU A 214 21.86 14.58 5.88
C LEU A 214 22.90 14.51 6.99
N LYS A 215 22.58 13.88 8.13
CA LYS A 215 23.51 13.69 9.25
C LYS A 215 24.77 12.90 8.87
N HIS A 216 24.73 12.20 7.74
CA HIS A 216 25.82 11.38 7.24
C HIS A 216 26.46 11.96 5.97
N GLU A 217 26.06 13.15 5.53
CA GLU A 217 26.51 13.73 4.26
C GLU A 217 28.03 13.96 4.22
N ASP A 218 28.60 14.57 5.26
CA ASP A 218 30.05 14.82 5.32
C ASP A 218 30.85 13.51 5.29
N GLN A 219 30.43 12.54 6.10
CA GLN A 219 31.06 11.21 6.14
C GLN A 219 30.94 10.47 4.80
N ALA A 220 29.80 10.61 4.11
CA ALA A 220 29.59 10.03 2.80
C ALA A 220 30.48 10.70 1.73
N ASN A 221 30.61 12.03 1.78
CA ASN A 221 31.49 12.78 0.88
C ASN A 221 32.95 12.41 1.10
N GLU A 222 33.41 12.31 2.36
CA GLU A 222 34.76 11.84 2.70
C GLU A 222 35.00 10.42 2.18
N ALA A 223 34.03 9.51 2.37
CA ALA A 223 34.13 8.14 1.86
C ALA A 223 34.26 8.12 0.33
N LEU A 224 33.45 8.91 -0.38
CA LEU A 224 33.48 9.03 -1.84
C LEU A 224 34.80 9.59 -2.36
N ILE A 225 35.35 10.63 -1.70
CA ILE A 225 36.67 11.17 -2.04
C ILE A 225 37.74 10.09 -1.83
N ALA A 226 37.73 9.39 -0.69
CA ALA A 226 38.68 8.30 -0.42
C ALA A 226 38.57 7.16 -1.45
N LEU A 227 37.37 6.86 -1.94
CA LEU A 227 37.13 5.83 -2.95
C LEU A 227 37.80 6.15 -4.29
N GLN A 228 37.90 7.44 -4.66
CA GLN A 228 38.58 7.87 -5.90
C GLN A 228 40.08 7.57 -5.91
N HIS A 229 40.66 7.34 -4.73
CA HIS A 229 42.09 7.10 -4.56
C HIS A 229 42.46 5.63 -4.36
N ILE A 230 41.50 4.71 -4.41
CA ILE A 230 41.75 3.27 -4.33
C ILE A 230 41.40 2.56 -5.63
N ASN A 231 42.10 1.48 -5.95
CA ASN A 231 41.74 0.63 -7.07
C ASN A 231 40.55 -0.28 -6.69
N SER A 232 39.35 0.08 -7.12
CA SER A 232 38.12 -0.69 -6.83
C SER A 232 38.08 -2.09 -7.46
N SER A 233 38.97 -2.37 -8.42
CA SER A 233 39.14 -3.72 -8.97
C SER A 233 40.14 -4.57 -8.17
N ASN A 234 40.81 -3.98 -7.17
CA ASN A 234 41.72 -4.66 -6.27
C ASN A 234 41.03 -4.91 -4.92
N GLU A 235 40.71 -6.17 -4.63
CA GLU A 235 40.03 -6.56 -3.39
C GLU A 235 40.83 -6.18 -2.13
N ALA A 236 42.16 -6.24 -2.18
CA ALA A 236 43.01 -5.89 -1.04
C ALA A 236 42.94 -4.41 -0.65
N GLU A 237 42.59 -3.54 -1.59
CA GLU A 237 42.38 -2.11 -1.35
C GLU A 237 40.90 -1.77 -1.07
N LEU A 238 39.98 -2.46 -1.74
CA LEU A 238 38.54 -2.25 -1.60
C LEU A 238 38.01 -2.72 -0.24
N LEU A 239 38.44 -3.89 0.24
CA LEU A 239 37.89 -4.50 1.44
C LEU A 239 38.13 -3.65 2.71
N PRO A 240 39.32 -3.09 2.96
CA PRO A 240 39.54 -2.17 4.08
C PRO A 240 38.67 -0.91 4.03
N TRP A 241 38.47 -0.34 2.83
CA TRP A 241 37.59 0.82 2.64
C TRP A 241 36.12 0.46 2.96
N LEU A 242 35.63 -0.69 2.47
CA LEU A 242 34.28 -1.16 2.76
C LEU A 242 34.04 -1.37 4.25
N LEU A 243 35.01 -1.96 4.97
CA LEU A 243 34.92 -2.18 6.42
C LEU A 243 34.92 -0.85 7.18
N LYS A 244 35.77 0.11 6.78
CA LYS A 244 35.85 1.44 7.40
C LYS A 244 34.53 2.22 7.28
N HIS A 245 33.84 2.07 6.15
CA HIS A 245 32.63 2.84 5.84
C HIS A 245 31.33 2.01 5.98
N GLU A 246 31.39 0.81 6.57
CA GLU A 246 30.26 -0.12 6.70
C GLU A 246 29.06 0.50 7.45
N ALA A 247 29.32 1.39 8.42
CA ALA A 247 28.27 2.04 9.19
C ALA A 247 27.36 2.95 8.33
N LEU A 248 27.90 3.58 7.28
CA LEU A 248 27.13 4.39 6.33
C LEU A 248 26.11 3.53 5.56
N LYS A 249 26.44 2.26 5.32
CA LYS A 249 25.54 1.27 4.71
C LYS A 249 24.39 0.88 5.64
N LYS A 250 24.63 0.75 6.95
CA LYS A 250 23.62 0.34 7.94
C LYS A 250 22.57 1.43 8.21
N ASN A 251 22.97 2.70 8.08
CA ASN A 251 22.09 3.86 8.30
C ASN A 251 21.34 4.31 7.05
N SER A 252 21.74 3.82 5.88
CA SER A 252 20.97 3.92 4.64
C SER A 252 19.86 2.85 4.64
N TRP A 253 18.66 3.22 5.10
CA TRP A 253 17.46 2.37 4.97
C TRP A 253 17.16 1.95 3.52
N ALA A 254 17.70 2.66 2.53
CA ALA A 254 17.57 2.35 1.10
C ALA A 254 18.10 0.94 0.73
N TRP A 255 19.09 0.41 1.45
CA TRP A 255 19.60 -0.95 1.21
C TRP A 255 18.77 -2.05 1.88
N LYS A 256 18.12 -1.77 3.02
CA LYS A 256 17.28 -2.74 3.73
C LYS A 256 16.00 -3.10 2.97
N TRP A 257 15.49 -2.19 2.14
CA TRP A 257 14.32 -2.45 1.30
C TRP A 257 14.70 -3.16 -0.01
N ASN A 258 15.81 -2.78 -0.67
CA ASN A 258 16.28 -3.46 -1.87
C ASN A 258 16.65 -4.94 -1.64
N MET A 259 17.15 -5.33 -0.45
CA MET A 259 17.39 -6.75 -0.14
C MET A 259 16.11 -7.56 0.20
N ARG A 260 14.95 -6.91 0.38
CA ARG A 260 13.66 -7.59 0.50
C ARG A 260 12.93 -7.75 -0.83
N THR A 261 13.35 -7.04 -1.87
CA THR A 261 12.76 -7.08 -3.22
C THR A 261 13.68 -7.71 -4.27
N SER A 262 14.87 -8.17 -3.87
CA SER A 262 15.79 -8.93 -4.74
C SER A 262 16.26 -10.23 -4.09
N LYS A 263 15.28 -11.06 -3.71
CA LYS A 263 15.43 -12.51 -3.65
C LYS A 263 14.30 -13.14 -4.48
#